data_AF-A0A954W576-F1
#
_entry.id   AF-A0A954W576-F1
#
_cell.length_a   1.000
_cell.length_b   1.000
_cell.length_c   1.000
_cell.angle_alpha   90.00
_cell.angle_beta   90.00
_cell.angle_gamma   90.00
#
_symmetry.space_group_name_H-M   'P 1'
#
loop_
_entity.id
_entity.type
_entity.pdbx_description
1 polymer ?
#
loop_
_entity_poly.entity_id
_entity_poly.type
_entity_poly.pdbx_seq_one_letter_code
_entity_poly.pdbx_strand_id
1 'polypeptide(L)'
;GSFNHFWSLAVEEHFYLIWPLAIFVLSRRSAMNVCVVFGIFALVARIAWLVLGGNGLAPEVFTPFQFDALLIGAWLALAARGPGGLAALVPACRLAFPLCLGLLLPEMVLHQRWLTVPSTIYAIMFGSLIILALSAKQGGLAEQCWNSRCLRWLGKYSYGMYVFQNLLIPVLAMLFTAESLAAVCGSAFAGRLLYLAVMFAATMVTAYVSWHLYEKHFLKLKCFFSPTSSAGGLAARKEDQAQSNLPESCMQSTTPIRSTPQP
;
A
#
# COMPACT_ATOMS: atom_id res chain seq x y z
N GLY A 1 10.22 22.43 -10.22
CA GLY A 1 11.16 21.81 -11.16
C GLY A 1 10.65 20.45 -11.60
N SER A 2 11.23 19.88 -12.65
CA SER A 2 10.79 18.61 -13.26
C SER A 2 10.83 17.41 -12.29
N PHE A 3 11.65 17.48 -11.23
CA PHE A 3 11.78 16.45 -10.19
C PHE A 3 10.87 16.63 -8.98
N ASN A 4 10.01 17.66 -8.97
CA ASN A 4 9.20 17.96 -7.79
C ASN A 4 8.32 16.79 -7.35
N HIS A 5 7.86 15.94 -8.27
CA HIS A 5 7.02 14.78 -7.95
C HIS A 5 7.73 13.68 -7.15
N PHE A 6 9.06 13.63 -7.14
CA PHE A 6 9.82 12.64 -6.36
C PHE A 6 9.82 12.93 -4.85
N TRP A 7 9.24 14.04 -4.40
CA TRP A 7 9.16 14.37 -2.98
C TRP A 7 8.50 13.25 -2.16
N SER A 8 7.40 12.66 -2.65
CA SER A 8 6.71 11.58 -1.94
C SER A 8 7.52 10.29 -1.98
N LEU A 9 8.29 10.05 -3.04
CA LEU A 9 9.22 8.93 -3.11
C LEU A 9 10.34 9.06 -2.06
N ALA A 10 10.91 10.26 -1.90
CA ALA A 10 11.91 10.51 -0.87
C ALA A 10 11.35 10.30 0.55
N VAL A 11 10.09 10.69 0.80
CA VAL A 11 9.39 10.42 2.06
C VAL A 11 9.26 8.91 2.31
N GLU A 12 8.89 8.15 1.28
CA GLU A 12 8.81 6.68 1.36
C GLU A 12 10.19 6.06 1.65
N GLU A 13 11.25 6.50 0.98
CA GLU A 13 12.61 6.01 1.20
C GLU A 13 13.07 6.26 2.64
N HIS A 14 12.85 7.47 3.19
CA HIS A 14 13.16 7.75 4.59
C HIS A 14 12.40 6.81 5.54
N PHE A 15 11.11 6.55 5.26
CA PHE A 15 10.31 5.62 6.04
C PHE A 15 10.88 4.20 5.96
N TYR A 16 11.19 3.71 4.77
CA TYR A 16 11.69 2.35 4.55
C TYR A 16 13.12 2.13 5.06
N LEU A 17 13.91 3.19 5.26
CA LEU A 17 15.21 3.09 5.92
C LEU A 17 15.07 2.99 7.44
N ILE A 18 14.17 3.77 8.04
CA ILE A 18 14.03 3.87 9.51
C ILE A 18 13.13 2.76 10.07
N TRP A 19 12.01 2.48 9.40
CA TRP A 19 10.98 1.59 9.93
C TRP A 19 11.44 0.14 10.17
N PRO A 20 12.27 -0.49 9.32
CA PRO A 20 12.81 -1.83 9.59
C PRO A 20 13.66 -1.89 10.87
N LEU A 21 14.44 -0.85 11.16
CA LEU A 21 15.21 -0.75 12.40
C LEU A 21 14.27 -0.60 13.60
N ALA A 22 13.24 0.23 13.46
CA ALA A 22 12.24 0.43 14.51
C ALA A 22 11.52 -0.88 14.86
N ILE A 23 11.06 -1.66 13.88
CA ILE A 23 10.39 -2.96 14.13
C ILE A 23 11.36 -4.05 14.63
N PHE A 24 12.65 -3.93 14.35
CA PHE A 24 13.67 -4.86 14.87
C PHE A 24 13.92 -4.64 16.37
N VAL A 25 13.89 -3.38 16.82
CA VAL A 25 14.16 -3.02 18.22
C VAL A 25 12.90 -3.00 19.09
N LEU A 26 11.76 -2.58 18.54
CA LEU A 26 10.54 -2.34 19.31
C LEU A 26 9.65 -3.58 19.39
N SER A 27 9.03 -3.78 20.55
CA SER A 27 7.90 -4.72 20.66
C SER A 27 6.73 -4.28 19.77
N ARG A 28 5.87 -5.20 19.35
CA ARG A 28 4.66 -4.88 18.55
C ARG A 28 3.83 -3.75 19.18
N ARG A 29 3.60 -3.81 20.49
CA ARG A 29 2.80 -2.80 21.20
C ARG A 29 3.49 -1.44 21.20
N SER A 30 4.81 -1.43 21.43
CA SER A 30 5.62 -0.20 21.36
C SER A 30 5.62 0.39 19.95
N ALA A 31 5.79 -0.44 18.91
CA ALA A 31 5.74 0.00 17.52
C ALA A 31 4.37 0.58 17.13
N MET A 32 3.27 -0.04 17.58
CA MET A 32 1.93 0.53 17.40
C MET A 32 1.77 1.88 18.11
N ASN A 33 2.28 2.01 19.33
CA ASN A 33 2.26 3.28 20.06
C ASN A 33 3.09 4.36 19.35
N VAL A 34 4.25 3.99 18.78
CA VAL A 34 5.07 4.90 17.96
C VAL A 34 4.28 5.41 16.75
N CYS A 35 3.59 4.54 16.02
CA CYS A 35 2.72 4.98 14.91
C CYS A 35 1.68 6.01 15.36
N VAL A 36 1.03 5.78 16.50
CA VAL A 36 0.00 6.69 17.03
C VAL A 36 0.62 8.01 17.47
N VAL A 37 1.69 7.98 18.25
CA VAL A 37 2.37 9.18 18.77
C VAL A 37 2.90 10.04 17.63
N PHE A 38 3.62 9.46 16.68
CA PHE A 38 4.16 10.21 15.55
C PHE A 38 3.08 10.64 14.54
N GLY A 39 2.00 9.86 14.39
CA GLY A 39 0.84 10.27 13.60
C GLY A 39 0.12 11.48 14.20
N ILE A 40 -0.11 11.49 15.52
CA ILE A 40 -0.66 12.64 16.24
C ILE A 40 0.29 13.83 16.16
N PHE A 41 1.60 13.59 16.35
CA PHE A 41 2.61 14.64 16.20
C PHE A 41 2.56 15.30 14.82
N ALA A 42 2.50 14.52 13.74
CA ALA A 42 2.38 15.05 12.37
C ALA A 42 1.09 15.86 12.17
N LEU A 43 -0.03 15.43 12.75
CA LEU A 43 -1.28 16.17 12.74
C LEU A 43 -1.17 17.50 13.51
N VAL A 44 -0.68 17.47 14.75
CA VAL A 44 -0.51 18.66 15.60
C VAL A 44 0.45 19.63 14.96
N ALA A 45 1.57 19.16 14.40
CA ALA A 45 2.57 19.99 13.76
C ALA A 45 1.98 20.70 12.52
N ARG A 46 1.12 20.04 11.73
CA ARG A 46 0.39 20.69 10.62
C ARG A 46 -0.58 21.76 11.10
N ILE A 47 -1.36 21.47 12.14
CA ILE A 47 -2.31 22.43 12.71
C ILE A 47 -1.55 23.63 13.28
N ALA A 48 -0.48 23.41 14.03
CA ALA A 48 0.37 24.45 14.58
C ALA A 48 0.98 25.32 13.46
N TRP A 49 1.49 24.72 12.38
CA TRP A 49 2.00 25.45 11.24
C TRP A 49 0.94 26.39 10.63
N LEU A 50 -0.29 25.91 10.45
CA LEU A 50 -1.37 26.75 9.93
C LEU A 50 -1.72 27.90 10.89
N VAL A 51 -1.90 27.59 12.18
CA VAL A 51 -2.30 28.58 13.20
C VAL A 51 -1.24 29.67 13.36
N LEU A 52 0.04 29.34 13.19
CA LEU A 52 1.14 30.30 13.24
C LEU A 52 1.28 31.16 11.96
N GLY A 53 0.30 31.11 11.05
CA GLY A 53 0.32 31.89 9.80
C GLY A 53 1.22 31.30 8.72
N GLY A 54 1.54 30.00 8.83
CA GLY A 54 2.32 29.28 7.85
C GLY A 54 1.57 29.15 6.53
N ASN A 55 1.97 29.94 5.54
CA ASN A 55 1.42 29.89 4.18
C ASN A 55 2.40 29.15 3.26
N GLY A 56 1.88 28.32 2.34
CA GLY A 56 2.68 27.72 1.26
C GLY A 56 2.72 26.19 1.26
N LEU A 57 3.62 25.64 0.46
CA LEU A 57 3.73 24.20 0.14
C LEU A 57 4.30 23.34 1.28
N ALA A 58 4.68 23.93 2.41
CA ALA A 58 5.38 23.21 3.48
C ALA A 58 4.57 22.02 4.03
N PRO A 59 3.28 22.15 4.39
CA PRO A 59 2.46 21.01 4.85
C PRO A 59 2.33 19.87 3.83
N GLU A 60 2.55 20.16 2.56
CA GLU A 60 2.40 19.21 1.45
C GLU A 60 3.70 18.52 1.06
N VAL A 61 4.85 19.08 1.43
CA VAL A 61 6.16 18.60 0.94
C VAL A 61 7.08 18.19 2.09
N PHE A 62 6.94 18.80 3.28
CA PHE A 62 7.80 18.48 4.41
C PHE A 62 7.46 17.11 4.97
N THR A 63 8.48 16.27 5.03
CA THR A 63 8.42 14.87 5.48
C THR A 63 7.71 14.71 6.85
N PRO A 64 7.99 15.54 7.89
CA PRO A 64 7.32 15.43 9.19
C PRO A 64 5.80 15.59 9.14
N PHE A 65 5.27 16.28 8.13
CA PHE A 65 3.84 16.52 7.97
C PHE A 65 3.12 15.42 7.16
N GLN A 66 3.85 14.52 6.50
CA GLN A 66 3.28 13.51 5.59
C GLN A 66 3.47 12.06 6.06
N PHE A 67 4.29 11.83 7.08
CA PHE A 67 4.53 10.48 7.59
C PHE A 67 3.28 9.79 8.18
N ASP A 68 2.23 10.52 8.52
CA ASP A 68 1.02 9.97 9.11
C ASP A 68 0.35 8.92 8.21
N ALA A 69 0.34 9.13 6.89
CA ALA A 69 -0.22 8.16 5.95
C ALA A 69 0.53 6.81 5.97
N LEU A 70 1.86 6.86 6.00
CA LEU A 70 2.71 5.66 6.08
C LEU A 70 2.60 4.97 7.44
N LEU A 71 2.52 5.76 8.53
CA LEU A 71 2.36 5.25 9.89
C LEU A 71 0.99 4.60 10.10
N ILE A 72 -0.08 5.11 9.47
CA ILE A 72 -1.39 4.46 9.46
C ILE A 72 -1.29 3.10 8.76
N GLY A 73 -0.68 3.03 7.57
CA GLY A 73 -0.44 1.76 6.88
C GLY A 73 0.38 0.77 7.72
N ALA A 74 1.43 1.25 8.39
CA ALA A 74 2.26 0.44 9.27
C ALA A 74 1.51 -0.05 10.51
N TRP A 75 0.69 0.81 11.13
CA TRP A 75 -0.17 0.43 12.25
C TRP A 75 -1.18 -0.63 11.83
N LEU A 76 -1.81 -0.46 10.66
CA LEU A 76 -2.74 -1.45 10.08
C LEU A 76 -2.06 -2.79 9.82
N ALA A 77 -0.83 -2.81 9.32
CA ALA A 77 -0.05 -4.03 9.12
C ALA A 77 0.26 -4.74 10.47
N LEU A 78 0.59 -3.98 11.51
CA LEU A 78 0.79 -4.52 12.87
C LEU A 78 -0.50 -5.01 13.51
N ALA A 79 -1.62 -4.32 13.26
CA ALA A 79 -2.95 -4.72 13.71
C ALA A 79 -3.37 -6.04 13.04
N ALA A 80 -3.17 -6.17 11.72
CA ALA A 80 -3.46 -7.38 10.96
C ALA A 80 -2.71 -8.62 11.47
N ARG A 81 -1.49 -8.44 11.98
CA ARG A 81 -0.65 -9.51 12.55
C ARG A 81 -0.91 -9.78 14.04
N GLY A 82 -1.90 -9.11 14.65
CA GLY A 82 -2.24 -9.25 16.05
C GLY A 82 -3.33 -10.29 16.35
N PRO A 83 -3.55 -10.59 17.64
CA PRO A 83 -4.71 -11.36 18.06
C PRO A 83 -6.00 -10.59 17.72
N GLY A 84 -6.91 -11.21 16.97
CA GLY A 84 -8.15 -10.60 16.48
C GLY A 84 -8.09 -10.00 15.06
N GLY A 85 -6.89 -9.90 14.48
CA GLY A 85 -6.69 -9.44 13.10
C GLY A 85 -7.35 -8.09 12.79
N LEU A 86 -7.83 -7.93 11.54
CA LEU A 86 -8.52 -6.71 11.09
C LEU A 86 -10.03 -6.72 11.34
N ALA A 87 -10.60 -7.87 11.75
CA ALA A 87 -12.05 -8.05 11.84
C ALA A 87 -12.71 -7.06 12.81
N ALA A 88 -12.06 -6.74 13.92
CA ALA A 88 -12.55 -5.78 14.90
C ALA A 88 -12.64 -4.33 14.37
N LEU A 89 -11.87 -3.99 13.32
CA LEU A 89 -11.83 -2.64 12.74
C LEU A 89 -12.87 -2.43 11.64
N VAL A 90 -13.40 -3.51 11.07
CA VAL A 90 -14.41 -3.47 9.99
C VAL A 90 -15.62 -2.59 10.33
N PRO A 91 -16.30 -2.72 11.50
CA PRO A 91 -17.48 -1.90 11.77
C PRO A 91 -17.16 -0.41 11.82
N ALA A 92 -16.03 -0.03 12.45
CA ALA A 92 -15.58 1.35 12.46
C ALA A 92 -15.25 1.86 11.05
N CYS A 93 -14.59 1.05 10.22
CA CYS A 93 -14.22 1.41 8.86
C CYS A 93 -15.43 1.53 7.91
N ARG A 94 -16.51 0.77 8.15
CA ARG A 94 -17.77 0.89 7.40
C ARG A 94 -18.44 2.25 7.60
N LEU A 95 -18.25 2.87 8.76
CA LEU A 95 -18.74 4.22 9.04
C LEU A 95 -17.70 5.28 8.64
N ALA A 96 -16.42 5.05 8.95
CA ALA A 96 -15.35 6.00 8.68
C ALA A 96 -15.15 6.26 7.17
N PHE A 97 -15.25 5.23 6.33
CA PHE A 97 -15.08 5.38 4.88
C PHE A 97 -16.07 6.37 4.24
N PRO A 98 -17.41 6.16 4.33
CA PRO A 98 -18.36 7.11 3.74
C PRO A 98 -18.33 8.48 4.41
N LEU A 99 -18.01 8.56 5.72
CA LEU A 99 -17.84 9.83 6.41
C LEU A 99 -16.65 10.62 5.85
N CYS A 100 -15.47 10.00 5.75
CA CYS A 100 -14.29 10.64 5.18
C CYS A 100 -14.52 11.01 3.71
N LEU A 101 -15.17 10.12 2.94
CA LEU A 101 -15.52 10.41 1.56
C LEU A 101 -16.45 11.61 1.46
N GLY A 102 -17.50 11.69 2.30
CA GLY A 102 -18.43 12.82 2.33
C GLY A 102 -17.76 14.15 2.74
N LEU A 103 -16.77 14.10 3.63
CA LEU A 103 -15.98 15.28 4.01
C LEU A 103 -15.03 15.75 2.90
N LEU A 104 -14.49 14.82 2.11
CA LEU A 104 -13.51 15.10 1.05
C LEU A 104 -14.16 15.39 -0.31
N LEU A 105 -15.39 14.93 -0.54
CA LEU A 105 -16.08 15.09 -1.82
C LEU A 105 -16.22 16.55 -2.27
N PRO A 106 -16.57 17.52 -1.39
CA PRO A 106 -16.65 18.93 -1.79
C PRO A 106 -15.29 19.49 -2.20
N GLU A 107 -14.21 19.12 -1.51
CA GLU A 107 -12.84 19.52 -1.87
C GLU A 107 -12.44 18.95 -3.25
N MET A 108 -12.78 17.68 -3.51
CA MET A 108 -12.52 17.01 -4.78
C MET A 108 -13.24 17.63 -5.97
N VAL A 109 -14.50 18.04 -5.76
CA VAL A 109 -15.36 18.56 -6.83
C VAL A 109 -15.18 20.06 -7.04
N LEU A 110 -15.02 20.82 -5.97
CA LEU A 110 -14.94 22.28 -6.02
C LEU A 110 -13.50 22.79 -6.15
N HIS A 111 -12.49 21.93 -5.97
CA HIS A 111 -11.06 22.27 -5.96
C HIS A 111 -10.70 23.39 -4.96
N GLN A 112 -11.54 23.58 -3.95
CA GLN A 112 -11.35 24.53 -2.87
C GLN A 112 -10.93 23.72 -1.64
N ARG A 113 -9.90 24.17 -0.93
CA ARG A 113 -9.46 23.52 0.32
C ARG A 113 -10.18 24.15 1.51
N TRP A 114 -11.13 23.42 2.08
CA TRP A 114 -11.93 23.87 3.23
C TRP A 114 -11.41 23.29 4.54
N LEU A 115 -10.73 22.14 4.48
CA LEU A 115 -10.17 21.46 5.62
C LEU A 115 -8.66 21.69 5.66
N THR A 116 -8.15 22.01 6.84
CA THR A 116 -6.71 22.11 7.11
C THR A 116 -6.01 20.74 7.10
N VAL A 117 -6.78 19.66 7.28
CA VAL A 117 -6.26 18.30 7.48
C VAL A 117 -6.66 17.29 6.37
N PRO A 118 -6.70 17.65 5.07
CA PRO A 118 -7.17 16.70 4.06
C PRO A 118 -6.30 15.44 4.04
N SER A 119 -4.98 15.60 4.19
CA SER A 119 -4.00 14.50 4.13
C SER A 119 -4.28 13.36 5.11
N THR A 120 -4.59 13.65 6.37
CA THR A 120 -4.91 12.61 7.37
C THR A 120 -6.26 11.97 7.07
N ILE A 121 -7.23 12.75 6.59
CA ILE A 121 -8.55 12.22 6.21
C ILE A 121 -8.42 11.30 4.99
N TYR A 122 -7.58 11.63 4.01
CA TYR A 122 -7.23 10.72 2.91
C TYR A 122 -6.59 9.43 3.43
N ALA A 123 -5.64 9.53 4.36
CA ALA A 123 -4.99 8.35 4.93
C ALA A 123 -5.99 7.44 5.68
N ILE A 124 -6.92 8.01 6.45
CA ILE A 124 -7.99 7.26 7.11
C ILE A 124 -8.95 6.65 6.09
N MET A 125 -9.34 7.40 5.05
CA MET A 125 -10.22 6.94 3.99
C MET A 125 -9.62 5.73 3.26
N PHE A 126 -8.37 5.84 2.80
CA PHE A 126 -7.69 4.74 2.09
C PHE A 126 -7.36 3.58 3.03
N GLY A 127 -6.97 3.83 4.28
CA GLY A 127 -6.78 2.79 5.29
C GLY A 127 -8.06 2.00 5.57
N SER A 128 -9.20 2.70 5.68
CA SER A 128 -10.52 2.09 5.82
C SER A 128 -10.89 1.26 4.58
N LEU A 129 -10.64 1.79 3.38
CA LEU A 129 -10.87 1.08 2.13
C LEU A 129 -10.05 -0.21 2.04
N ILE A 130 -8.77 -0.18 2.45
CA ILE A 130 -7.90 -1.36 2.50
C ILE A 130 -8.47 -2.41 3.46
N ILE A 131 -8.90 -2.03 4.67
CA ILE A 131 -9.52 -2.96 5.62
C ILE A 131 -10.78 -3.60 5.02
N LEU A 132 -11.65 -2.78 4.39
CA LEU A 132 -12.89 -3.26 3.79
C LEU A 132 -12.63 -4.19 2.60
N ALA A 133 -11.61 -3.91 1.80
CA ALA A 133 -11.19 -4.76 0.69
C ALA A 133 -10.61 -6.09 1.18
N LEU A 134 -9.75 -6.07 2.21
CA LEU A 134 -9.14 -7.28 2.79
C LEU A 134 -10.11 -8.13 3.61
N SER A 135 -11.15 -7.51 4.16
CA SER A 135 -12.19 -8.19 4.95
C SER A 135 -13.43 -8.52 4.13
N ALA A 136 -13.37 -8.35 2.80
CA ALA A 136 -14.46 -8.71 1.91
C ALA A 136 -14.75 -10.21 2.02
N LYS A 137 -16.04 -10.57 2.04
CA LYS A 137 -16.48 -11.96 2.12
C LYS A 137 -15.94 -12.75 0.92
N GLN A 138 -15.30 -13.89 1.19
CA GLN A 138 -14.85 -14.83 0.17
C GLN A 138 -16.03 -15.26 -0.73
N GLY A 139 -15.85 -15.18 -2.05
CA GLY A 139 -16.86 -15.43 -3.08
C GLY A 139 -17.85 -14.29 -3.33
N GLY A 140 -17.79 -13.19 -2.58
CA GLY A 140 -18.72 -12.06 -2.71
C GLY A 140 -18.44 -11.16 -3.92
N LEU A 141 -19.44 -10.36 -4.34
CA LEU A 141 -19.30 -9.38 -5.42
C LEU A 141 -18.16 -8.39 -5.19
N ALA A 142 -17.98 -7.94 -3.94
CA ALA A 142 -16.89 -7.02 -3.59
C ALA A 142 -15.51 -7.63 -3.87
N GLU A 143 -15.28 -8.90 -3.49
CA GLU A 143 -14.02 -9.59 -3.80
C GLU A 143 -13.81 -9.73 -5.31
N GLN A 144 -14.86 -10.08 -6.06
CA GLN A 144 -14.78 -10.20 -7.52
C GLN A 144 -14.41 -8.87 -8.19
N CYS A 145 -14.97 -7.76 -7.72
CA CYS A 145 -14.62 -6.42 -8.20
C CYS A 145 -13.14 -6.09 -7.89
N TRP A 146 -12.70 -6.29 -6.65
CA TRP A 146 -11.32 -6.00 -6.23
C TRP A 146 -10.29 -6.93 -6.90
N ASN A 147 -10.67 -8.17 -7.20
CA ASN A 147 -9.81 -9.17 -7.85
C ASN A 147 -10.01 -9.22 -9.37
N SER A 148 -10.73 -8.25 -9.95
CA SER A 148 -10.96 -8.20 -11.38
C SER A 148 -9.64 -8.10 -12.16
N ARG A 149 -9.59 -8.70 -13.35
CA ARG A 149 -8.38 -8.68 -14.19
C ARG A 149 -7.98 -7.26 -14.56
N CYS A 150 -8.96 -6.40 -14.83
CA CYS A 150 -8.73 -4.98 -15.17
C CYS A 150 -8.08 -4.22 -14.02
N LEU A 151 -8.63 -4.33 -12.79
CA LEU A 151 -8.10 -3.58 -11.66
C LEU A 151 -6.69 -4.05 -11.27
N ARG A 152 -6.44 -5.37 -11.30
CA ARG A 152 -5.09 -5.92 -11.08
C ARG A 152 -4.10 -5.51 -12.16
N TRP A 153 -4.54 -5.47 -13.42
CA TRP A 153 -3.70 -5.01 -14.52
C TRP A 153 -3.37 -3.53 -14.38
N LEU A 154 -4.36 -2.69 -14.07
CA LEU A 154 -4.17 -1.26 -13.86
C LEU A 154 -3.26 -0.98 -12.66
N GLY A 155 -3.48 -1.70 -11.54
CA GLY A 155 -2.66 -1.59 -10.33
C GLY A 155 -1.21 -2.04 -10.54
N LYS A 156 -0.95 -2.95 -11.49
CA LYS A 156 0.41 -3.39 -11.83
C LYS A 156 1.21 -2.27 -12.50
N TYR A 157 0.59 -1.45 -13.34
CA TYR A 157 1.28 -0.36 -14.07
C TYR A 157 1.11 1.01 -13.40
N SER A 158 0.34 1.11 -12.30
CA SER A 158 0.01 2.37 -11.65
C SER A 158 1.23 3.16 -11.18
N TYR A 159 2.23 2.46 -10.64
CA TYR A 159 3.48 3.09 -10.23
C TYR A 159 4.24 3.70 -11.41
N GLY A 160 4.38 2.95 -12.51
CA GLY A 160 4.98 3.47 -13.74
C GLY A 160 4.23 4.68 -14.29
N MET A 161 2.90 4.62 -14.33
CA MET A 161 2.07 5.75 -14.77
C MET A 161 2.29 6.99 -13.90
N TYR A 162 2.36 6.84 -12.58
CA TYR A 162 2.60 7.93 -11.65
C TYR A 162 3.95 8.65 -11.89
N VAL A 163 5.02 7.90 -12.17
CA VAL A 163 6.33 8.47 -12.48
C VAL A 163 6.31 9.16 -13.84
N PHE A 164 5.81 8.49 -14.88
CA PHE A 164 5.89 9.01 -16.24
C PHE A 164 4.89 10.14 -16.52
N GLN A 165 3.73 10.19 -15.87
CA GLN A 165 2.71 11.22 -16.15
C GLN A 165 3.28 12.63 -15.99
N ASN A 166 4.04 12.90 -14.93
CA ASN A 166 4.60 14.23 -14.65
C ASN A 166 5.70 14.63 -15.64
N LEU A 167 6.39 13.64 -16.23
CA LEU A 167 7.37 13.86 -17.29
C LEU A 167 6.70 14.05 -18.66
N LEU A 168 5.64 13.28 -18.92
CA LEU A 168 4.91 13.29 -20.19
C LEU A 168 4.03 14.52 -20.36
N ILE A 169 3.42 15.05 -19.31
CA ILE A 169 2.59 16.27 -19.36
C ILE A 169 3.29 17.43 -20.07
N PRO A 170 4.47 17.90 -19.64
CA PRO A 170 5.13 19.02 -20.31
C PRO A 170 5.60 18.68 -21.73
N VAL A 171 6.03 17.42 -21.97
CA VAL A 171 6.49 16.98 -23.29
C VAL A 171 5.34 16.95 -24.30
N LEU A 172 4.22 16.36 -23.93
CA LEU A 172 3.03 16.26 -24.78
C LEU A 172 2.35 17.61 -24.96
N ALA A 173 2.38 18.48 -23.93
CA ALA A 173 1.87 19.85 -24.03
C ALA A 173 2.63 20.71 -25.06
N MET A 174 3.90 20.39 -25.36
CA MET A 174 4.63 21.04 -26.46
C MET A 174 4.19 20.56 -27.85
N LEU A 175 3.61 19.37 -27.96
CA LEU A 175 3.19 18.78 -29.23
C LEU A 175 1.73 19.08 -29.57
N PHE A 176 0.83 18.93 -28.60
CA PHE A 176 -0.61 19.15 -28.77
C PHE A 176 -1.21 19.77 -27.51
N THR A 177 -2.00 20.82 -27.70
CA THR A 177 -2.80 21.44 -26.63
C THR A 177 -4.27 21.03 -26.73
N ALA A 178 -5.01 21.12 -25.63
CA ALA A 178 -6.45 20.86 -25.64
C ALA A 178 -7.20 21.75 -26.67
N GLU A 179 -6.70 22.96 -26.94
CA GLU A 179 -7.24 23.88 -27.93
C GLU A 179 -6.99 23.41 -29.36
N SER A 180 -5.79 22.91 -29.66
CA SER A 180 -5.47 22.35 -30.98
C SER A 180 -6.37 21.15 -31.34
N LEU A 181 -6.65 20.28 -30.36
CA LEU A 181 -7.54 19.13 -30.52
C LEU A 181 -9.01 19.55 -30.57
N ALA A 182 -9.41 20.58 -29.82
CA ALA A 182 -10.74 21.16 -29.90
C ALA A 182 -11.04 21.78 -31.28
N ALA A 183 -10.05 22.43 -31.90
CA ALA A 183 -10.16 22.98 -33.24
C ALA A 183 -10.38 21.87 -34.29
N VAL A 184 -9.74 20.70 -34.12
CA VAL A 184 -9.92 19.55 -35.03
C VAL A 184 -11.29 18.88 -34.83
N CYS A 185 -11.76 18.73 -33.60
CA CYS A 185 -13.05 18.09 -33.32
C CYS A 185 -14.27 19.00 -33.49
N GLY A 186 -14.08 20.32 -33.67
CA GLY A 186 -15.16 21.30 -33.78
C GLY A 186 -15.96 21.54 -32.48
N SER A 187 -15.55 20.92 -31.36
CA SER A 187 -16.18 21.06 -30.04
C SER A 187 -15.13 21.05 -28.94
N ALA A 188 -15.21 22.05 -28.04
CA ALA A 188 -14.31 22.17 -26.90
C ALA A 188 -14.39 20.97 -25.94
N PHE A 189 -15.58 20.37 -25.79
CA PHE A 189 -15.76 19.20 -24.95
C PHE A 189 -15.11 17.95 -25.57
N ALA A 190 -15.35 17.71 -26.86
CA ALA A 190 -14.76 16.59 -27.57
C ALA A 190 -13.23 16.67 -27.62
N GLY A 191 -12.68 17.87 -27.86
CA GLY A 191 -11.24 18.12 -27.84
C GLY A 191 -10.60 17.86 -26.48
N ARG A 192 -11.24 18.28 -25.38
CA ARG A 192 -10.77 17.99 -24.01
C ARG A 192 -10.82 16.50 -23.68
N LEU A 193 -11.88 15.81 -24.07
CA LEU A 193 -12.01 14.37 -23.84
C LEU A 193 -10.94 13.60 -24.64
N LEU A 194 -10.71 14.00 -25.89
CA LEU A 194 -9.66 13.43 -26.73
C LEU A 194 -8.27 13.69 -26.14
N TYR A 195 -8.00 14.91 -25.67
CA TYR A 195 -6.76 15.23 -24.99
C TYR A 195 -6.52 14.34 -23.77
N LEU A 196 -7.52 14.16 -22.89
CA LEU A 196 -7.43 13.26 -21.74
C LEU A 196 -7.18 11.81 -22.17
N ALA A 197 -7.88 11.33 -23.20
CA ALA A 197 -7.71 9.97 -23.72
C ALA A 197 -6.29 9.74 -24.28
N VAL A 198 -5.77 10.71 -25.06
CA VAL A 198 -4.41 10.66 -25.62
C VAL A 198 -3.37 10.69 -24.51
N MET A 199 -3.51 11.59 -23.53
CA MET A 199 -2.60 11.70 -22.38
C MET A 199 -2.58 10.41 -21.55
N PHE A 200 -3.75 9.85 -21.27
CA PHE A 200 -3.87 8.59 -20.55
C PHE A 200 -3.25 7.43 -21.33
N ALA A 201 -3.54 7.32 -22.64
CA ALA A 201 -2.98 6.28 -23.50
C ALA A 201 -1.46 6.39 -23.62
N ALA A 202 -0.91 7.59 -23.82
CA ALA A 202 0.52 7.82 -23.90
C ALA A 202 1.23 7.44 -22.59
N THR A 203 0.65 7.81 -21.45
CA THR A 203 1.16 7.44 -20.12
C THR A 203 1.12 5.94 -19.91
N MET A 204 0.01 5.29 -20.28
CA MET A 204 -0.15 3.84 -20.18
C MET A 204 0.84 3.07 -21.04
N VAL A 205 1.03 3.47 -22.30
CA VAL A 205 1.99 2.86 -23.22
C VAL A 205 3.41 3.02 -22.69
N THR A 206 3.77 4.21 -22.22
CA THR A 206 5.10 4.48 -21.66
C THR A 206 5.36 3.63 -20.41
N ALA A 207 4.38 3.56 -19.49
CA ALA A 207 4.47 2.72 -18.31
C ALA A 207 4.58 1.22 -18.66
N TYR A 208 3.83 0.75 -19.66
CA TYR A 208 3.89 -0.63 -20.14
C TYR A 208 5.26 -0.96 -20.74
N VAL A 209 5.78 -0.10 -21.61
CA VAL A 209 7.10 -0.27 -22.23
C VAL A 209 8.19 -0.29 -21.16
N SER A 210 8.15 0.65 -20.21
CA SER A 210 9.09 0.69 -19.09
C SER A 210 9.05 -0.57 -18.24
N TRP A 211 7.86 -1.09 -17.93
CA TRP A 211 7.71 -2.33 -17.16
C TRP A 211 8.40 -3.50 -17.87
N HIS A 212 8.20 -3.63 -19.18
CA HIS A 212 8.72 -4.75 -19.95
C HIS A 212 10.22 -4.65 -20.23
N LEU A 213 10.75 -3.43 -20.38
CA LEU A 213 12.18 -3.20 -20.64
C LEU A 213 13.01 -3.19 -19.35
N TYR A 214 12.54 -2.53 -18.30
CA TYR A 214 13.32 -2.31 -17.07
C TYR A 214 12.75 -3.09 -15.88
N GLU A 215 11.53 -2.75 -15.46
CA GLU A 215 11.02 -3.15 -14.15
C GLU A 215 10.96 -4.67 -13.95
N LYS A 216 10.49 -5.40 -14.95
CA LYS A 216 10.44 -6.86 -14.94
C LYS A 216 11.83 -7.49 -14.77
N HIS A 217 12.88 -6.88 -15.31
CA HIS A 217 14.25 -7.39 -15.22
C HIS A 217 14.85 -7.12 -13.84
N PHE A 218 14.68 -5.90 -13.32
CA PHE A 218 15.14 -5.56 -11.97
C PHE A 218 14.44 -6.38 -10.89
N LEU A 219 13.14 -6.65 -11.03
CA LEU A 219 12.40 -7.48 -10.07
C LEU A 219 12.91 -8.93 -10.00
N LYS A 220 13.49 -9.48 -11.08
CA LYS A 220 14.13 -10.81 -11.04
C LYS A 220 15.34 -10.84 -10.11
N LEU A 221 16.00 -9.69 -9.90
CA LEU A 221 17.16 -9.60 -9.00
C LEU A 221 16.75 -9.73 -7.53
N LYS A 222 15.46 -9.55 -7.17
CA LYS A 222 14.99 -9.78 -5.79
C LYS A 222 15.19 -11.23 -5.31
N CYS A 223 15.34 -12.18 -6.23
CA CYS A 223 15.65 -13.57 -5.89
C CYS A 223 17.00 -13.72 -5.16
N PHE A 224 17.94 -12.78 -5.32
CA PHE A 224 19.25 -12.82 -4.65
C PHE A 224 19.22 -12.28 -3.21
N PHE A 225 18.20 -11.52 -2.82
CA PHE A 225 18.11 -10.84 -1.52
C PHE A 225 17.01 -11.38 -0.61
N SER A 226 16.22 -12.35 -1.08
CA SER A 226 15.25 -13.03 -0.23
C SER A 226 16.00 -14.02 0.66
N PRO A 227 15.96 -13.89 2.01
CA PRO A 227 16.51 -14.92 2.87
C PRO A 227 15.81 -16.22 2.52
N THR A 228 16.58 -17.19 2.03
CA THR A 228 16.04 -18.52 1.81
C THR A 228 15.61 -19.02 3.18
N SER A 229 14.31 -19.16 3.40
CA SER A 229 13.75 -19.92 4.51
C SER A 229 14.11 -21.40 4.31
N SER A 230 15.40 -21.73 4.39
CA SER A 230 15.96 -23.06 4.16
C SER A 230 17.00 -23.39 5.22
N ALA A 231 16.72 -23.04 6.47
CA ALA A 231 17.43 -23.60 7.63
C ALA A 231 16.53 -24.52 8.48
N GLY A 232 15.20 -24.44 8.37
CA GLY A 232 14.28 -25.29 9.15
C GLY A 232 13.87 -26.61 8.47
N GLY A 233 13.87 -26.67 7.13
CA GLY A 233 13.37 -27.84 6.39
C GLY A 233 14.38 -28.97 6.17
N LEU A 234 15.69 -28.69 6.24
CA LEU A 234 16.72 -29.73 6.07
C LEU A 234 17.03 -30.50 7.36
N ALA A 235 16.72 -29.94 8.54
CA ALA A 235 16.84 -30.65 9.81
C ALA A 235 15.69 -31.66 9.99
N ALA A 236 14.44 -31.24 9.74
CA ALA A 236 13.27 -32.12 9.82
C ALA A 236 13.33 -33.30 8.82
N ARG A 237 13.87 -33.08 7.62
CA ARG A 237 14.01 -34.14 6.61
C ARG A 237 15.12 -35.16 6.94
N LYS A 238 16.10 -34.79 7.78
CA LYS A 238 17.15 -35.71 8.25
C LYS A 238 16.70 -36.55 9.44
N GLU A 239 15.83 -36.02 10.31
CA GLU A 239 15.26 -36.79 11.43
C GLU A 239 14.27 -37.85 10.94
N ASP A 240 13.41 -37.54 9.97
CA ASP A 240 12.49 -38.54 9.37
C ASP A 240 13.23 -39.65 8.61
N GLN A 241 14.34 -39.32 7.91
CA GLN A 241 15.14 -40.33 7.19
C GLN A 241 15.99 -41.19 8.14
N ALA A 242 16.41 -40.67 9.29
CA ALA A 242 17.14 -41.44 10.30
C ALA A 242 16.24 -42.43 11.05
N GLN A 243 14.96 -42.11 11.24
CA GLN A 243 13.99 -43.03 11.87
C GLN A 243 13.47 -44.11 10.90
N SER A 244 13.48 -43.86 9.58
CA SER A 244 13.01 -44.84 8.57
C SER A 244 14.02 -45.95 8.20
N ASN A 245 15.25 -45.91 8.71
CA ASN A 245 16.34 -46.84 8.33
C ASN A 245 16.77 -47.82 9.44
N LEU A 246 15.95 -48.00 10.49
CA LEU A 246 16.19 -49.07 11.46
C LEU A 246 15.60 -50.40 10.92
N PRO A 247 16.39 -51.47 10.77
CA PRO A 247 15.90 -52.74 10.25
C PRO A 247 14.84 -53.36 11.18
N GLU A 248 13.73 -53.83 10.59
CA GLU A 248 12.53 -54.42 11.23
C GLU A 248 12.77 -55.69 12.09
N SER A 249 14.01 -56.05 12.42
CA SER A 249 14.33 -57.28 13.15
C SER A 249 14.23 -57.18 14.68
N CYS A 250 13.82 -56.04 15.25
CA CYS A 250 13.81 -55.85 16.71
C CYS A 250 12.45 -55.42 17.32
N MET A 251 11.32 -55.69 16.64
CA MET A 251 9.97 -55.41 17.15
C MET A 251 9.05 -56.65 17.20
N GLN A 252 9.58 -57.81 17.59
CA GLN A 252 8.75 -58.95 17.99
C GLN A 252 9.27 -59.55 19.29
N SER A 253 8.84 -58.98 20.42
CA SER A 253 8.81 -59.65 21.73
C SER A 253 8.37 -58.63 22.77
N THR A 254 7.06 -58.49 22.99
CA THR A 254 6.43 -58.67 24.31
C THR A 254 4.93 -58.40 24.24
N THR A 255 4.20 -59.37 24.77
CA THR A 255 2.76 -59.61 24.83
C THR A 255 2.02 -58.58 25.71
N PRO A 256 0.72 -58.29 25.48
CA PRO A 256 -0.04 -57.35 26.29
C PRO A 256 -0.63 -58.04 27.54
N ILE A 257 -0.53 -57.39 28.72
CA ILE A 257 -1.28 -57.81 29.92
C ILE A 257 -2.29 -56.72 30.31
N ARG A 258 -3.52 -57.21 30.45
CA ARG A 258 -4.79 -56.63 30.88
C ARG A 258 -4.76 -55.78 32.17
N SER A 259 -5.46 -54.65 32.09
CA SER A 259 -6.52 -54.13 32.97
C SER A 259 -6.56 -54.38 34.50
N THR A 260 -6.82 -53.28 35.22
CA THR A 260 -7.75 -53.02 36.37
C THR A 260 -7.07 -52.39 37.61
N PRO A 261 -7.81 -51.84 38.60
CA PRO A 261 -7.93 -50.40 38.87
C PRO A 261 -7.35 -50.01 40.25
N GLN A 262 -7.57 -48.75 40.63
CA GLN A 262 -7.21 -48.07 41.90
C GLN A 262 -7.42 -48.86 43.21
N PRO A 263 -6.83 -48.39 44.32
CA PRO A 263 -7.49 -47.35 45.14
C PRO A 263 -6.75 -46.01 45.22
#